data_AF-A0AAE3DZL6-F1
#
_entry.id   AF-A0AAE3DZL6-F1
#
_cell.length_a   1.000
_cell.length_b   1.000
_cell.length_c   1.000
_cell.angle_alpha   90.00
_cell.angle_beta   90.00
_cell.angle_gamma   90.00
#
_symmetry.space_group_name_H-M   'P 1'
#
loop_
_entity.id
_entity.type
_entity.pdbx_description
1 polymer ?
#
loop_
_entity_poly.entity_id
_entity_poly.type
_entity_poly.pdbx_seq_one_letter_code
_entity_poly.pdbx_strand_id
1 'polypeptide(L)'
;MDKIITVKEFVDGYKKQTDDVTNKKEKYIKKFVGNNYVNYATKLSIADQIVQLSSTNQVDGQVNGQIKINSSLRYLLYVFNLVDLYTNITVDFSNILEEYDLLEEQGLVDELIRLMPQREVTSFETILKMVFDDFIQNNYENHAFISNQVQRIVDIFTATTSPLIEKIKEKVENMTEEDIDKLGNKVEKILKKISR
;
A
#
# COMPACT_ATOMS: atom_id res chain seq x y z
N MET A 1 10.61 -7.06 -10.08
CA MET A 1 10.34 -8.50 -10.29
C MET A 1 9.31 -8.62 -11.39
N ASP A 2 9.41 -9.64 -12.24
CA ASP A 2 8.42 -9.84 -13.30
C ASP A 2 7.07 -10.24 -12.69
N LYS A 3 6.01 -9.60 -13.15
CA LYS A 3 4.65 -9.89 -12.70
C LYS A 3 4.05 -10.99 -13.57
N ILE A 4 3.57 -12.07 -12.94
CA ILE A 4 3.19 -13.29 -13.66
C ILE A 4 1.76 -13.76 -13.39
N ILE A 5 1.09 -13.21 -12.37
CA ILE A 5 -0.26 -13.64 -11.94
C ILE A 5 -1.00 -12.46 -11.32
N THR A 6 -2.32 -12.37 -11.49
CA THR A 6 -3.17 -11.39 -10.77
C THR A 6 -3.51 -11.87 -9.35
N VAL A 7 -3.95 -10.97 -8.47
CA VAL A 7 -4.47 -11.36 -7.13
C VAL A 7 -5.57 -12.40 -7.25
N LYS A 8 -6.56 -12.18 -8.13
CA LYS A 8 -7.65 -13.13 -8.33
C LYS A 8 -7.16 -14.53 -8.72
N GLU A 9 -6.28 -14.62 -9.71
CA GLU A 9 -5.73 -15.91 -10.15
C GLU A 9 -4.90 -16.58 -9.05
N PHE A 10 -4.15 -15.80 -8.27
CA PHE A 10 -3.40 -16.28 -7.12
C PHE A 10 -4.33 -16.86 -6.04
N VAL A 11 -5.39 -16.13 -5.67
CA VAL A 11 -6.39 -16.57 -4.69
C VAL A 11 -7.12 -17.83 -5.18
N ASP A 12 -7.53 -17.86 -6.45
CA ASP A 12 -8.19 -19.03 -7.04
C ASP A 12 -7.26 -20.26 -7.08
N GLY A 13 -5.97 -20.07 -7.30
CA GLY A 13 -4.97 -21.13 -7.25
C GLY A 13 -4.70 -21.61 -5.82
N TYR A 14 -4.70 -20.71 -4.83
CA TYR A 14 -4.56 -21.03 -3.42
C TYR A 14 -5.73 -21.88 -2.91
N LYS A 15 -6.97 -21.50 -3.26
CA LYS A 15 -8.20 -22.24 -2.88
C LYS A 15 -8.23 -23.69 -3.38
N LYS A 16 -7.51 -23.98 -4.48
CA LYS A 16 -7.38 -25.34 -5.05
C LYS A 16 -6.37 -26.22 -4.30
N GLN A 17 -5.55 -25.64 -3.43
CA GLN A 17 -4.58 -26.41 -2.65
C GLN A 17 -5.31 -27.12 -1.49
N THR A 18 -5.03 -28.42 -1.31
CA THR A 18 -5.59 -29.20 -0.20
C THR A 18 -4.75 -29.03 1.06
N ASP A 19 -5.39 -28.89 2.23
CA ASP A 19 -4.78 -28.75 3.57
C ASP A 19 -4.17 -30.06 4.11
N ASP A 20 -3.56 -30.85 3.25
CA ASP A 20 -2.99 -32.13 3.66
C ASP A 20 -1.57 -31.95 4.22
N VAL A 21 -1.07 -32.97 4.94
CA VAL A 21 0.17 -33.03 5.78
C VAL A 21 1.47 -32.48 5.14
N THR A 22 1.44 -32.12 3.86
CA THR A 22 2.59 -31.72 3.02
C THR A 22 2.83 -30.20 2.88
N ASN A 23 2.10 -29.37 3.64
CA ASN A 23 2.19 -27.89 3.64
C ASN A 23 2.06 -27.27 2.22
N LYS A 24 1.09 -27.78 1.44
CA LYS A 24 0.89 -27.41 0.02
C LYS A 24 0.51 -25.94 -0.16
N LYS A 25 -0.30 -25.39 0.75
CA LYS A 25 -0.72 -23.98 0.74
C LYS A 25 0.45 -23.03 0.91
N GLU A 26 1.29 -23.22 1.93
CA GLU A 26 2.49 -22.40 2.11
C GLU A 26 3.45 -22.53 0.92
N LYS A 27 3.66 -23.76 0.43
CA LYS A 27 4.47 -24.00 -0.78
C LYS A 27 3.90 -23.31 -2.00
N TYR A 28 2.58 -23.17 -2.12
CA TYR A 28 1.95 -22.43 -3.19
C TYR A 28 2.27 -20.94 -3.07
N ILE A 29 2.10 -20.33 -1.89
CA ILE A 29 2.41 -18.91 -1.66
C ILE A 29 3.89 -18.62 -1.97
N LYS A 30 4.82 -19.45 -1.45
CA LYS A 30 6.26 -19.30 -1.65
C LYS A 30 6.71 -19.30 -3.11
N LYS A 31 5.94 -19.86 -4.05
CA LYS A 31 6.26 -19.80 -5.48
C LYS A 31 6.22 -18.38 -6.04
N PHE A 32 5.47 -17.49 -5.41
CA PHE A 32 5.25 -16.13 -5.87
C PHE A 32 5.98 -15.10 -5.01
N VAL A 33 6.55 -15.49 -3.88
CA VAL A 33 7.30 -14.60 -2.98
C VAL A 33 8.77 -14.58 -3.38
N GLY A 34 9.30 -13.39 -3.65
CA GLY A 34 10.70 -13.15 -3.98
C GLY A 34 11.59 -13.04 -2.75
N ASN A 35 12.89 -13.22 -2.96
CA ASN A 35 13.93 -13.06 -1.93
C ASN A 35 14.94 -11.94 -2.26
N ASN A 36 14.60 -11.08 -3.21
CA ASN A 36 15.45 -9.99 -3.67
C ASN A 36 15.51 -8.84 -2.65
N TYR A 37 16.69 -8.27 -2.52
CA TYR A 37 16.89 -7.00 -1.84
C TYR A 37 16.30 -5.85 -2.66
N VAL A 38 15.49 -5.01 -2.01
CA VAL A 38 15.04 -3.73 -2.58
C VAL A 38 15.92 -2.62 -1.99
N ASN A 39 16.51 -1.82 -2.87
CA ASN A 39 17.43 -0.77 -2.43
C ASN A 39 16.71 0.29 -1.56
N TYR A 40 17.49 0.94 -0.70
CA TYR A 40 16.98 1.91 0.27
C TYR A 40 16.25 3.08 -0.40
N ALA A 41 16.76 3.61 -1.52
CA ALA A 41 16.16 4.73 -2.24
C ALA A 41 14.75 4.40 -2.77
N THR A 42 14.55 3.18 -3.28
CA THR A 42 13.23 2.69 -3.71
C THR A 42 12.28 2.59 -2.53
N LYS A 43 12.72 2.00 -1.40
CA LYS A 43 11.90 1.92 -0.17
C LYS A 43 11.51 3.31 0.34
N LEU A 44 12.46 4.25 0.37
CA LEU A 44 12.25 5.63 0.80
C LEU A 44 11.25 6.36 -0.11
N SER A 45 11.42 6.25 -1.42
CA SER A 45 10.53 6.88 -2.40
C SER A 45 9.09 6.38 -2.27
N ILE A 46 8.90 5.07 -2.13
CA ILE A 46 7.57 4.49 -1.92
C ILE A 46 6.99 4.92 -0.57
N ALA A 47 7.79 4.92 0.50
CA ALA A 47 7.34 5.37 1.82
C ALA A 47 6.86 6.83 1.80
N ASP A 48 7.60 7.73 1.15
CA ASP A 48 7.18 9.12 0.97
C ASP A 48 5.87 9.22 0.20
N GLN A 49 5.73 8.49 -0.92
CA GLN A 49 4.47 8.45 -1.67
C GLN A 49 3.29 7.98 -0.83
N ILE A 50 3.46 6.89 -0.07
CA ILE A 50 2.44 6.38 0.85
C ILE A 50 2.03 7.47 1.84
N VAL A 51 3.01 8.18 2.44
CA VAL A 51 2.74 9.24 3.42
C VAL A 51 2.01 10.42 2.77
N GLN A 52 2.47 10.90 1.61
CA GLN A 52 1.81 12.01 0.90
C GLN A 52 0.36 11.65 0.55
N LEU A 53 0.12 10.50 -0.09
CA LEU A 53 -1.22 10.04 -0.49
C LEU A 53 -2.16 9.84 0.70
N SER A 54 -1.61 9.39 1.84
CA SER A 54 -2.41 9.07 3.02
C SER A 54 -2.47 10.19 4.06
N SER A 55 -1.76 11.31 3.88
CA SER A 55 -1.62 12.35 4.91
C SER A 55 -1.87 13.77 4.39
N THR A 56 -2.21 13.94 3.12
CA THR A 56 -2.52 15.25 2.51
C THR A 56 -3.91 15.27 1.88
N ASN A 57 -4.56 16.44 1.90
CA ASN A 57 -5.73 16.68 1.07
C ASN A 57 -5.30 16.93 -0.37
N GLN A 58 -5.88 16.18 -1.29
CA GLN A 58 -5.77 16.44 -2.72
C GLN A 58 -7.00 17.19 -3.22
N VAL A 59 -6.78 18.30 -3.91
CA VAL A 59 -7.80 19.00 -4.69
C VAL A 59 -7.27 19.04 -6.13
N ASP A 60 -8.03 18.49 -7.08
CA ASP A 60 -7.64 18.41 -8.50
C ASP A 60 -6.25 17.77 -8.74
N GLY A 61 -5.92 16.71 -8.01
CA GLY A 61 -4.63 16.01 -8.12
C GLY A 61 -3.44 16.78 -7.53
N GLN A 62 -3.68 17.91 -6.87
CA GLN A 62 -2.66 18.72 -6.21
C GLN A 62 -2.87 18.76 -4.69
N VAL A 63 -1.77 18.72 -3.95
CA VAL A 63 -1.80 18.88 -2.49
C VAL A 63 -2.17 20.32 -2.16
N ASN A 64 -3.37 20.55 -1.63
CA ASN A 64 -3.85 21.90 -1.25
C ASN A 64 -3.33 22.36 0.13
N GLY A 65 -2.19 21.81 0.54
CA GLY A 65 -1.48 22.16 1.77
C GLY A 65 -2.22 21.90 3.09
N GLN A 66 -3.38 21.24 3.06
CA GLN A 66 -4.08 20.77 4.26
C GLN A 66 -3.67 19.34 4.59
N ILE A 67 -3.29 19.11 5.85
CA ILE A 67 -2.97 17.78 6.36
C ILE A 67 -4.28 17.04 6.68
N LYS A 68 -4.44 15.85 6.11
CA LYS A 68 -5.53 14.92 6.46
C LYS A 68 -4.95 13.53 6.61
N ILE A 69 -4.80 13.09 7.86
CA ILE A 69 -4.24 11.78 8.16
C ILE A 69 -5.31 10.70 7.94
N ASN A 70 -5.02 9.77 7.04
CA ASN A 70 -5.81 8.58 6.75
C ASN A 70 -4.96 7.33 6.99
N SER A 71 -4.93 6.86 8.24
CA SER A 71 -4.17 5.67 8.64
C SER A 71 -4.64 4.38 7.94
N SER A 72 -5.93 4.27 7.62
CA SER A 72 -6.49 3.11 6.93
C SER A 72 -5.98 3.01 5.49
N LEU A 73 -5.97 4.13 4.76
CA LEU A 73 -5.37 4.19 3.43
C LEU A 73 -3.86 3.95 3.49
N ARG A 74 -3.16 4.49 4.50
CA ARG A 74 -1.74 4.23 4.70
C ARG A 74 -1.43 2.73 4.85
N TYR A 75 -2.21 2.02 5.66
CA TYR A 75 -2.07 0.58 5.84
C TYR A 75 -2.34 -0.19 4.54
N LEU A 76 -3.41 0.14 3.82
CA LEU A 76 -3.76 -0.48 2.55
C LEU A 76 -2.63 -0.33 1.51
N LEU A 77 -2.10 0.88 1.38
CA LEU A 77 -0.99 1.16 0.46
C LEU A 77 0.30 0.45 0.90
N TYR A 78 0.56 0.36 2.20
CA TYR A 78 1.69 -0.43 2.73
C TYR A 78 1.60 -1.90 2.33
N VAL A 79 0.45 -2.54 2.55
CA VAL A 79 0.22 -3.95 2.21
C VAL A 79 0.45 -4.19 0.72
N PHE A 80 -0.15 -3.38 -0.15
CA PHE A 80 -0.02 -3.60 -1.59
C PHE A 80 1.35 -3.26 -2.15
N ASN A 81 2.08 -2.30 -1.56
CA ASN A 81 3.47 -2.08 -1.94
C ASN A 81 4.39 -3.22 -1.48
N LEU A 82 4.11 -3.87 -0.35
CA LEU A 82 4.82 -5.12 0.01
C LEU A 82 4.54 -6.23 -1.00
N VAL A 83 3.27 -6.45 -1.36
CA VAL A 83 2.90 -7.42 -2.39
C VAL A 83 3.57 -7.07 -3.71
N ASP A 84 3.60 -5.79 -4.10
CA ASP A 84 4.20 -5.38 -5.35
C ASP A 84 5.74 -5.56 -5.37
N LEU A 85 6.42 -5.20 -4.28
CA LEU A 85 7.89 -5.26 -4.21
C LEU A 85 8.44 -6.68 -4.09
N TYR A 86 7.74 -7.54 -3.33
CA TYR A 86 8.28 -8.84 -2.90
C TYR A 86 7.51 -10.02 -3.45
N THR A 87 6.59 -9.80 -4.40
CA THR A 87 5.90 -10.90 -5.08
C THR A 87 5.81 -10.72 -6.58
N ASN A 88 5.61 -11.83 -7.29
CA ASN A 88 5.26 -11.85 -8.70
C ASN A 88 3.75 -11.63 -8.95
N ILE A 89 2.99 -11.21 -7.93
CA ILE A 89 1.56 -10.94 -8.01
C ILE A 89 1.34 -9.50 -8.47
N THR A 90 0.48 -9.32 -9.46
CA THR A 90 -0.03 -8.03 -9.94
C THR A 90 -1.25 -7.65 -9.12
N VAL A 91 -1.20 -6.47 -8.52
CA VAL A 91 -2.33 -5.84 -7.84
C VAL A 91 -3.05 -4.92 -8.81
N ASP A 92 -4.36 -5.04 -8.90
CA ASP A 92 -5.17 -4.02 -9.57
C ASP A 92 -5.48 -2.88 -8.60
N PHE A 93 -4.63 -1.85 -8.60
CA PHE A 93 -4.92 -0.61 -7.88
C PHE A 93 -6.28 -0.01 -8.30
N SER A 94 -6.83 -0.44 -9.46
CA SER A 94 -8.18 -0.07 -9.86
C SER A 94 -9.33 -0.56 -9.00
N ASN A 95 -9.14 -1.61 -8.24
CA ASN A 95 -10.17 -2.16 -7.37
C ASN A 95 -9.51 -2.56 -6.06
N ILE A 96 -8.69 -1.66 -5.52
CA ILE A 96 -7.76 -1.93 -4.43
C ILE A 96 -8.45 -2.48 -3.16
N LEU A 97 -9.73 -2.18 -2.97
CA LEU A 97 -10.52 -2.68 -1.84
C LEU A 97 -10.95 -4.11 -2.06
N GLU A 98 -11.47 -4.39 -3.25
CA GLU A 98 -11.86 -5.73 -3.67
C GLU A 98 -10.65 -6.66 -3.74
N GLU A 99 -9.50 -6.16 -4.21
CA GLU A 99 -8.23 -6.89 -4.20
C GLU A 99 -7.79 -7.22 -2.77
N TYR A 100 -8.02 -6.31 -1.82
CA TYR A 100 -7.64 -6.52 -0.41
C TYR A 100 -8.56 -7.56 0.21
N ASP A 101 -9.87 -7.39 0.05
CA ASP A 101 -10.88 -8.31 0.56
C ASP A 101 -10.66 -9.73 -0.03
N LEU A 102 -10.30 -9.85 -1.31
CA LEU A 102 -9.98 -11.16 -1.93
C LEU A 102 -8.82 -11.89 -1.24
N LEU A 103 -7.79 -11.17 -0.82
CA LEU A 103 -6.67 -11.74 -0.06
C LEU A 103 -7.08 -12.03 1.38
N GLU A 104 -7.69 -11.05 2.04
CA GLU A 104 -8.01 -11.07 3.47
C GLU A 104 -9.08 -12.11 3.83
N GLU A 105 -10.09 -12.31 2.98
CA GLU A 105 -11.10 -13.36 3.16
C GLU A 105 -10.49 -14.77 3.28
N GLN A 106 -9.26 -14.95 2.78
CA GLN A 106 -8.52 -16.21 2.84
C GLN A 106 -7.35 -16.18 3.84
N GLY A 107 -7.20 -15.09 4.60
CA GLY A 107 -6.07 -14.85 5.51
C GLY A 107 -4.72 -14.70 4.79
N LEU A 108 -4.74 -14.31 3.51
CA LEU A 108 -3.53 -14.31 2.68
C LEU A 108 -2.65 -13.07 2.89
N VAL A 109 -3.17 -11.97 3.43
CA VAL A 109 -2.37 -10.76 3.71
C VAL A 109 -1.26 -11.10 4.70
N ASP A 110 -1.64 -11.63 5.88
CA ASP A 110 -0.69 -12.02 6.92
C ASP A 110 0.26 -13.14 6.45
N GLU A 111 -0.26 -14.13 5.72
CA GLU A 111 0.55 -15.24 5.21
C GLU A 111 1.57 -14.80 4.15
N LEU A 112 1.20 -13.89 3.25
CA LEU A 112 2.14 -13.30 2.29
C LEU A 112 3.24 -12.55 3.03
N ILE A 113 2.88 -11.66 3.97
CA ILE A 113 3.84 -10.87 4.74
C ILE A 113 4.76 -11.78 5.55
N ARG A 114 4.22 -12.81 6.22
CA ARG A 114 4.99 -13.79 7.01
C ARG A 114 6.03 -14.53 6.17
N LEU A 115 5.72 -14.79 4.90
CA LEU A 115 6.57 -15.56 3.99
C LEU A 115 7.56 -14.71 3.20
N MET A 116 7.39 -13.38 3.19
CA MET A 116 8.36 -12.43 2.64
C MET A 116 9.68 -12.41 3.46
N PRO A 117 10.78 -11.89 2.90
CA PRO A 117 12.00 -11.68 3.65
C PRO A 117 11.77 -10.70 4.81
N GLN A 118 11.67 -11.21 6.04
CA GLN A 118 11.26 -10.40 7.20
C GLN A 118 12.18 -9.19 7.45
N ARG A 119 13.48 -9.33 7.17
CA ARG A 119 14.42 -8.20 7.23
C ARG A 119 14.02 -7.05 6.31
N GLU A 120 13.51 -7.37 5.11
CA GLU A 120 13.09 -6.37 4.13
C GLU A 120 11.76 -5.72 4.53
N VAL A 121 10.81 -6.51 5.04
CA VAL A 121 9.53 -6.03 5.57
C VAL A 121 9.78 -5.06 6.73
N THR A 122 10.54 -5.47 7.76
CA THR A 122 10.86 -4.63 8.92
C THR A 122 11.64 -3.38 8.52
N SER A 123 12.56 -3.48 7.56
CA SER A 123 13.28 -2.31 7.04
C SER A 123 12.34 -1.32 6.37
N PHE A 124 11.39 -1.78 5.57
CA PHE A 124 10.44 -0.91 4.89
C PHE A 124 9.45 -0.28 5.88
N GLU A 125 8.93 -1.05 6.84
CA GLU A 125 8.08 -0.55 7.93
C GLU A 125 8.79 0.55 8.73
N THR A 126 10.06 0.33 9.08
CA THR A 126 10.87 1.33 9.81
C THR A 126 11.02 2.62 9.01
N ILE A 127 11.31 2.53 7.71
CA ILE A 127 11.42 3.70 6.83
C ILE A 127 10.08 4.43 6.71
N LEU A 128 8.99 3.70 6.48
CA LEU A 128 7.64 4.27 6.42
C LEU A 128 7.27 5.01 7.70
N LYS A 129 7.62 4.44 8.86
CA LYS A 129 7.41 5.09 10.16
C LYS A 129 8.20 6.39 10.26
N MET A 130 9.50 6.37 9.97
CA MET A 130 10.34 7.58 10.03
C MET A 130 9.82 8.68 9.11
N VAL A 131 9.47 8.34 7.86
CA VAL A 131 8.93 9.32 6.90
C VAL A 131 7.61 9.91 7.38
N PHE A 132 6.73 9.09 7.97
CA PHE A 132 5.48 9.57 8.55
C PHE A 132 5.72 10.48 9.75
N ASP A 133 6.60 10.10 10.67
CA ASP A 133 6.95 10.90 11.84
C ASP A 133 7.55 12.26 11.42
N ASP A 134 8.51 12.26 10.48
CA ASP A 134 9.13 13.47 9.92
C ASP A 134 8.08 14.35 9.23
N PHE A 135 7.14 13.76 8.48
CA PHE A 135 6.04 14.51 7.87
C PHE A 135 5.20 15.19 8.94
N ILE A 136 4.78 14.49 9.99
CA ILE A 136 3.97 15.08 11.06
C ILE A 136 4.76 16.18 11.76
N GLN A 137 5.99 15.93 12.18
CA GLN A 137 6.80 16.92 12.90
C GLN A 137 7.01 18.20 12.08
N ASN A 138 7.44 18.07 10.82
CA ASN A 138 7.73 19.22 9.96
C ASN A 138 6.50 20.06 9.59
N ASN A 139 5.31 19.44 9.57
CA ASN A 139 4.07 20.12 9.19
C ASN A 139 3.22 20.57 10.39
N TYR A 140 3.43 20.02 11.61
CA TYR A 140 2.81 20.53 12.84
C TYR A 140 3.58 21.68 13.49
N GLU A 141 4.92 21.70 13.41
CA GLU A 141 5.75 22.79 13.97
C GLU A 141 5.59 24.10 13.19
N ASN A 142 5.23 24.04 11.91
CA ASN A 142 5.01 25.19 11.04
C ASN A 142 3.51 25.53 10.93
N HIS A 143 3.00 26.37 11.84
CA HIS A 143 1.66 26.97 11.74
C HIS A 143 1.53 27.96 10.56
N ALA A 144 1.70 27.54 9.30
CA ALA A 144 1.25 28.28 8.11
C ALA A 144 1.58 27.51 6.81
N PHE A 145 0.56 27.33 5.98
CA PHE A 145 0.63 27.30 4.51
C PHE A 145 1.73 26.43 3.87
N ILE A 146 1.38 25.19 3.54
CA ILE A 146 2.22 24.30 2.74
C ILE A 146 2.08 24.68 1.25
N SER A 147 2.78 25.72 0.78
CA SER A 147 2.95 25.98 -0.66
C SER A 147 4.17 25.27 -1.26
N ASN A 148 5.12 24.83 -0.42
CA ASN A 148 6.45 24.40 -0.89
C ASN A 148 6.62 22.88 -1.05
N GLN A 149 5.64 22.05 -0.67
CA GLN A 149 5.73 20.58 -0.82
C GLN A 149 5.28 20.10 -2.21
N VAL A 150 4.38 20.83 -2.90
CA VAL A 150 3.92 20.47 -4.26
C VAL A 150 5.08 20.42 -5.26
N GLN A 151 6.03 21.35 -5.15
CA GLN A 151 7.19 21.38 -6.04
C GLN A 151 8.14 20.19 -5.82
N ARG A 152 8.37 19.76 -4.57
CA ARG A 152 9.14 18.53 -4.26
C ARG A 152 8.42 17.26 -4.73
N ILE A 153 7.09 17.23 -4.63
CA ILE A 153 6.26 16.14 -5.14
C ILE A 153 6.47 16.03 -6.67
N VAL A 154 6.38 17.13 -7.43
CA VAL A 154 6.62 17.13 -8.89
C VAL A 154 8.05 16.72 -9.25
N ASP A 155 9.05 17.17 -8.50
CA ASP A 155 10.48 16.86 -8.77
C ASP A 155 10.84 15.39 -8.46
N ILE A 156 10.16 14.75 -7.49
CA ILE A 156 10.29 13.30 -7.24
C ILE A 156 9.43 12.49 -8.23
N PHE A 157 8.23 12.99 -8.58
CA PHE A 157 7.33 12.38 -9.57
C PHE A 157 7.95 12.28 -10.97
N THR A 158 8.88 13.17 -11.32
CA THR A 158 9.58 13.15 -12.61
C THR A 158 10.85 12.29 -12.62
N ALA A 159 11.40 11.93 -11.44
CA ALA A 159 12.68 11.23 -11.33
C ALA A 159 12.55 9.69 -11.22
N THR A 160 11.37 9.14 -10.92
CA THR A 160 11.12 7.69 -10.85
C THR A 160 9.93 7.28 -11.70
N THR A 161 10.21 6.77 -12.91
CA THR A 161 9.22 6.16 -13.81
C THR A 161 8.88 4.73 -13.35
N SER A 162 8.01 4.60 -12.35
CA SER A 162 7.35 3.31 -12.08
C SER A 162 5.94 3.33 -12.67
N PRO A 163 5.54 2.33 -13.49
CA PRO A 163 4.18 2.18 -14.02
C PRO A 163 3.08 2.13 -12.95
N LEU A 164 3.45 1.81 -11.71
CA LEU A 164 2.60 1.86 -10.53
C LEU A 164 2.12 3.30 -10.22
N ILE A 165 2.99 4.29 -10.43
CA ILE A 165 2.76 5.69 -10.06
C ILE A 165 1.75 6.35 -11.01
N GLU A 166 1.86 6.10 -12.32
CA GLU A 166 0.89 6.60 -13.31
C GLU A 166 -0.50 6.02 -13.04
N LYS A 167 -0.61 4.72 -12.73
CA LYS A 167 -1.89 4.05 -12.43
C LYS A 167 -2.52 4.50 -11.12
N ILE A 168 -1.71 4.78 -10.09
CA ILE A 168 -2.21 5.29 -8.80
C ILE A 168 -2.63 6.76 -8.95
N LYS A 169 -1.85 7.58 -9.66
CA LYS A 169 -2.18 9.00 -9.89
C LYS A 169 -3.48 9.16 -10.67
N GLU A 170 -3.60 8.49 -11.81
CA GLU A 170 -4.79 8.53 -12.67
C GLU A 170 -6.05 8.05 -11.93
N LYS A 171 -5.89 7.23 -10.88
CA LYS A 171 -7.02 6.68 -10.15
C LYS A 171 -7.39 7.43 -8.88
N VAL A 172 -6.41 7.91 -8.10
CA VAL A 172 -6.69 8.80 -6.96
C VAL A 172 -7.33 10.09 -7.45
N GLU A 173 -6.96 10.58 -8.65
CA GLU A 173 -7.64 11.69 -9.34
C GLU A 173 -9.11 11.37 -9.70
N ASN A 174 -9.48 10.08 -9.82
CA ASN A 174 -10.82 9.62 -10.21
C ASN A 174 -11.65 9.06 -9.04
N MET A 175 -11.11 8.98 -7.82
CA MET A 175 -11.87 8.60 -6.62
C MET A 175 -12.55 9.84 -6.04
N THR A 176 -13.87 9.78 -5.85
CA THR A 176 -14.59 10.89 -5.23
C THR A 176 -14.37 10.89 -3.72
N GLU A 177 -14.51 12.05 -3.06
CA GLU A 177 -14.49 12.14 -1.58
C GLU A 177 -15.49 11.16 -0.94
N GLU A 178 -16.58 10.86 -1.64
CA GLU A 178 -17.61 9.92 -1.22
C GLU A 178 -17.12 8.46 -1.18
N ASP A 179 -16.20 8.08 -2.07
CA ASP A 179 -15.60 6.73 -2.11
C ASP A 179 -14.62 6.53 -0.95
N ILE A 180 -13.87 7.59 -0.62
CA ILE A 180 -12.95 7.62 0.52
C ILE A 180 -13.73 7.58 1.85
N ASP A 181 -14.83 8.32 1.95
CA ASP A 181 -15.69 8.32 3.14
C ASP A 181 -16.47 7.01 3.30
N LYS A 182 -16.93 6.39 2.21
CA LYS A 182 -17.54 5.04 2.25
C LYS A 182 -16.56 4.01 2.76
N LEU A 183 -15.27 4.14 2.44
CA LEU A 183 -14.23 3.26 2.93
C LEU A 183 -14.02 3.39 4.44
N GLY A 184 -13.83 4.63 4.91
CA GLY A 184 -13.66 4.91 6.35
C GLY A 184 -14.84 4.39 7.17
N ASN A 185 -16.06 4.60 6.69
CA ASN A 185 -17.29 4.14 7.34
C ASN A 185 -17.47 2.62 7.35
N LYS A 186 -17.02 1.91 6.30
CA LYS A 186 -17.05 0.43 6.27
C LYS A 186 -16.05 -0.16 7.27
N VAL A 187 -14.82 0.39 7.32
CA VAL A 187 -13.77 -0.04 8.26
C VAL A 187 -14.22 0.19 9.71
N GLU A 188 -14.80 1.34 10.02
CA GLU A 188 -15.30 1.65 11.37
C GLU A 188 -16.43 0.69 11.80
N LYS A 189 -17.31 0.29 10.88
CA LYS A 189 -18.38 -0.69 11.15
C LYS A 189 -17.83 -2.10 11.41
N ILE A 190 -16.75 -2.50 10.74
CA ILE A 190 -16.11 -3.80 10.96
C ILE A 190 -15.40 -3.81 12.32
N LEU A 191 -14.66 -2.75 12.66
CA LEU A 191 -14.01 -2.61 13.97
C LEU A 191 -15.01 -2.64 15.13
N LYS A 192 -16.18 -1.99 14.98
CA LYS A 192 -17.27 -2.04 15.98
C LYS A 192 -17.92 -3.41 16.13
N LYS A 193 -17.84 -4.29 15.13
CA LYS A 193 -18.35 -5.67 15.19
C LYS A 193 -17.38 -6.62 15.88
N ILE A 194 -16.07 -6.36 15.78
CA ILE A 194 -15.03 -7.18 16.39
C ILE A 194 -14.82 -6.78 17.87
N SER A 195 -15.19 -5.56 18.25
CA SER A 195 -15.12 -5.06 19.63
C SER A 195 -16.32 -5.42 20.53
N ARG A 196 -17.08 -6.47 20.22
CA ARG A 196 -18.16 -7.04 21.04
C ARG A 196 -17.93 -8.53 21.22
#